data_AF-A0A1G5KB35-F1
#
_entry.id   AF-A0A1G5KB35-F1
#
_cell.length_a   1.000
_cell.length_b   1.000
_cell.length_c   1.000
_cell.angle_alpha   90.00
_cell.angle_beta   90.00
_cell.angle_gamma   90.00
#
_symmetry.space_group_name_H-M   'P 1'
#
loop_
_entity.id
_entity.type
_entity.pdbx_description
1 polymer ?
#
loop_
_entity_poly.entity_id
_entity_poly.type
_entity_poly.pdbx_seq_one_letter_code
_entity_poly.pdbx_strand_id
1 'polypeptide(L)'
;MKSILLIFILLLSVKVNSQSCEELMEYVKSKSYGSTYSSYTSDAIQKVTFYDVVIDYKTHYFAIVCFKRKYSYDCSEYIYQVGYNTKFNYSLDYLDSAGKAFWEHIQPYNDNLGCAPNFN
;
A
#
# COMPACT_ATOMS: atom_id res chain seq x y z
N MET A 1 1.38 -8.44 44.23
CA MET A 1 0.73 -7.34 43.47
C MET A 1 1.70 -6.48 42.66
N LYS A 2 3.04 -6.66 42.72
CA LYS A 2 4.00 -5.93 41.86
C LYS A 2 4.24 -6.57 40.48
N SER A 3 4.07 -7.88 40.35
CA SER A 3 4.32 -8.59 39.06
C SER A 3 3.19 -8.46 38.03
N ILE A 4 1.98 -8.02 38.41
CA ILE A 4 0.85 -7.86 37.48
C ILE A 4 0.97 -6.55 36.68
N LEU A 5 1.62 -5.53 37.25
CA LEU A 5 1.82 -4.23 36.58
C LEU A 5 2.79 -4.29 35.40
N LEU A 6 3.73 -5.24 35.40
CA LEU A 6 4.73 -5.41 34.33
C LEU A 6 4.13 -6.00 33.04
N ILE A 7 3.04 -6.77 33.15
CA ILE A 7 2.37 -7.39 31.99
C ILE A 7 1.58 -6.34 31.19
N PHE A 8 1.06 -5.31 31.86
CA PHE A 8 0.25 -4.26 31.21
C PHE A 8 1.10 -3.30 30.36
N ILE A 9 2.36 -3.06 30.74
CA ILE A 9 3.29 -2.21 29.99
C ILE A 9 3.81 -2.93 28.72
N LEU A 10 3.92 -4.26 28.74
CA LEU A 10 4.39 -5.05 27.60
C LEU A 10 3.35 -5.17 26.46
N LEU A 11 2.06 -4.93 26.77
CA LEU A 11 0.95 -4.98 25.80
C LEU A 11 0.78 -3.68 25.00
N LEU A 12 1.45 -2.59 25.37
CA LEU A 12 1.34 -1.30 24.67
C LEU A 12 2.31 -1.15 23.49
N SER A 13 3.22 -2.10 23.28
CA SER A 13 4.23 -2.08 22.22
C SER A 13 3.77 -2.69 20.89
N VAL A 14 2.49 -3.04 20.73
CA VAL A 14 1.99 -3.69 19.50
C VAL A 14 1.64 -2.65 18.42
N LYS A 15 2.56 -2.48 17.46
CA LYS A 15 2.35 -2.07 16.05
C LYS A 15 1.29 -0.99 15.78
N VAL A 16 1.49 0.23 16.28
CA VAL A 16 0.65 1.40 15.96
C VAL A 16 0.55 1.67 14.44
N ASN A 17 1.63 1.42 13.69
CA ASN A 17 1.67 1.73 12.25
C ASN A 17 0.71 0.89 11.40
N SER A 18 0.46 -0.39 11.72
CA SER A 18 -0.41 -1.24 10.89
C SER A 18 -1.86 -0.77 10.92
N GLN A 19 -2.33 -0.41 12.12
CA GLN A 19 -3.69 0.11 12.32
C GLN A 19 -3.88 1.44 11.58
N SER A 20 -2.88 2.34 11.65
CA SER A 20 -2.94 3.61 10.91
C SER A 20 -2.88 3.46 9.39
N CYS A 21 -2.21 2.41 8.87
CA CYS A 21 -2.14 2.16 7.42
C CYS A 21 -3.47 1.68 6.84
N GLU A 22 -4.20 0.84 7.58
CA GLU A 22 -5.56 0.41 7.23
C GLU A 22 -6.51 1.60 7.21
N GLU A 23 -6.51 2.42 8.27
CA GLU A 23 -7.32 3.63 8.37
C GLU A 23 -7.03 4.62 7.23
N LEU A 24 -5.75 4.84 6.89
CA LEU A 24 -5.34 5.70 5.78
C LEU A 24 -5.85 5.16 4.43
N MET A 25 -5.75 3.85 4.23
CA MET A 25 -6.22 3.20 3.01
C MET A 25 -7.75 3.29 2.88
N GLU A 26 -8.51 3.08 3.96
CA GLU A 26 -9.95 3.29 3.98
C GLU A 26 -10.31 4.74 3.67
N TYR A 27 -9.60 5.70 4.28
CA TYR A 27 -9.78 7.12 4.01
C TYR A 27 -9.57 7.43 2.52
N VAL A 28 -8.45 7.01 1.92
CA VAL A 28 -8.14 7.25 0.51
C VAL A 28 -9.19 6.64 -0.41
N LYS A 29 -9.61 5.39 -0.15
CA LYS A 29 -10.68 4.70 -0.90
C LYS A 29 -12.03 5.43 -0.79
N SER A 30 -12.32 6.06 0.35
CA SER A 30 -13.57 6.82 0.54
C SER A 30 -13.61 8.15 -0.23
N LYS A 31 -12.43 8.71 -0.58
CA LYS A 31 -12.31 10.03 -1.21
C LYS A 31 -12.19 10.00 -2.73
N SER A 32 -11.81 8.86 -3.31
CA SER A 32 -11.59 8.75 -4.74
C SER A 32 -11.92 7.33 -5.23
N TYR A 33 -12.54 7.22 -6.40
CA TYR A 33 -12.86 5.92 -7.01
C TYR A 33 -11.59 5.14 -7.42
N GLY A 34 -10.53 5.87 -7.75
CA GLY A 34 -9.24 5.33 -8.15
C GLY A 34 -9.22 4.78 -9.60
N SER A 35 -8.01 4.44 -10.06
CA SER A 35 -7.74 3.82 -11.37
C SER A 35 -7.01 2.50 -11.16
N THR A 36 -7.64 1.39 -11.52
CA THR A 36 -7.14 0.04 -11.23
C THR A 36 -6.50 -0.60 -12.46
N TYR A 37 -5.32 -1.17 -12.27
CA TYR A 37 -4.56 -1.94 -13.25
C TYR A 37 -4.39 -3.36 -12.74
N SER A 38 -5.19 -4.28 -13.25
CA SER A 38 -5.16 -5.69 -12.88
C SER A 38 -4.11 -6.44 -13.69
N SER A 39 -3.37 -7.34 -13.04
CA SER A 39 -2.39 -8.21 -13.69
C SER A 39 -2.76 -9.67 -13.46
N TYR A 40 -3.21 -10.32 -14.52
CA TYR A 40 -3.59 -11.73 -14.49
C TYR A 40 -2.36 -12.65 -14.55
N THR A 41 -1.32 -12.22 -15.27
CA THR A 41 -0.11 -12.99 -15.55
C THR A 41 1.01 -12.81 -14.53
N SER A 42 0.99 -11.77 -13.70
CA SER A 42 2.02 -11.54 -12.69
C SER A 42 1.92 -12.55 -11.54
N ASP A 43 3.05 -13.13 -11.13
CA ASP A 43 3.07 -14.10 -10.03
C ASP A 43 2.91 -13.43 -8.65
N ALA A 44 3.33 -12.18 -8.52
CA ALA A 44 3.40 -11.50 -7.23
C ALA A 44 2.32 -10.42 -7.03
N ILE A 45 1.88 -9.76 -8.11
CA ILE A 45 0.96 -8.62 -8.03
C ILE A 45 -0.35 -8.98 -8.73
N GLN A 46 -1.46 -8.82 -8.01
CA GLN A 46 -2.80 -9.07 -8.55
C GLN A 46 -3.37 -7.81 -9.20
N LYS A 47 -3.21 -6.65 -8.55
CA LYS A 47 -3.60 -5.35 -9.10
C LYS A 47 -2.90 -4.21 -8.38
N VAL A 48 -2.88 -3.04 -9.02
CA VAL A 48 -2.53 -1.77 -8.39
C VAL A 48 -3.65 -0.77 -8.65
N THR A 49 -4.09 -0.08 -7.62
CA THR A 49 -5.09 0.99 -7.75
C THR A 49 -4.48 2.33 -7.34
N PHE A 50 -4.55 3.32 -8.22
CA PHE A 50 -4.06 4.67 -7.97
C PHE A 50 -5.20 5.60 -7.56
N TYR A 51 -4.95 6.45 -6.58
CA TYR A 51 -5.92 7.41 -6.05
C TYR A 51 -5.33 8.81 -6.03
N ASP A 52 -6.09 9.77 -6.53
CA ASP A 52 -5.78 11.18 -6.47
C ASP A 52 -6.73 11.80 -5.43
N VAL A 53 -6.19 12.30 -4.31
CA VAL A 53 -6.97 12.80 -3.16
C VAL A 53 -6.58 14.23 -2.84
N VAL A 54 -7.55 15.12 -2.71
CA VAL A 54 -7.30 16.52 -2.32
C VAL A 54 -7.37 16.63 -0.79
N ILE A 55 -6.27 17.06 -0.17
CA ILE A 55 -6.13 17.31 1.27
C ILE A 55 -5.54 18.71 1.42
N ASP A 56 -6.17 19.57 2.23
CA ASP A 56 -5.72 20.96 2.45
C ASP A 56 -5.40 21.73 1.15
N TYR A 57 -6.30 21.60 0.15
CA TYR A 57 -6.18 22.22 -1.18
C TYR A 57 -4.98 21.75 -2.02
N LYS A 58 -4.32 20.65 -1.62
CA LYS A 58 -3.23 20.02 -2.38
C LYS A 58 -3.66 18.63 -2.83
N THR A 59 -3.26 18.26 -4.05
CA THR A 59 -3.47 16.91 -4.56
C THR A 59 -2.35 16.00 -4.08
N HIS A 60 -2.74 14.92 -3.41
CA HIS A 60 -1.87 13.84 -2.98
C HIS A 60 -2.16 12.59 -3.82
N TYR A 61 -1.10 11.88 -4.19
CA TYR A 61 -1.18 10.71 -5.07
C TYR A 61 -0.83 9.47 -4.26
N PHE A 62 -1.70 8.47 -4.31
CA PHE A 62 -1.52 7.22 -3.60
C PHE A 62 -1.60 6.04 -4.55
N ALA A 63 -0.85 4.99 -4.26
CA ALA A 63 -0.97 3.69 -4.89
C ALA A 63 -1.28 2.64 -3.81
N ILE A 64 -2.30 1.82 -4.04
CA ILE A 64 -2.58 0.64 -3.23
C ILE A 64 -2.21 -0.58 -4.07
N VAL A 65 -1.21 -1.31 -3.60
CA VAL A 65 -0.67 -2.51 -4.27
C VAL A 65 -1.24 -3.75 -3.59
N CYS A 66 -1.87 -4.60 -4.38
CA CYS A 66 -2.52 -5.83 -3.94
C CYS A 66 -1.63 -7.02 -4.37
N PHE A 67 -0.84 -7.54 -3.42
CA PHE A 67 0.07 -8.66 -3.64
C PHE A 67 -0.64 -10.00 -3.47
N LYS A 68 -0.44 -10.91 -4.43
CA LYS A 68 -1.03 -12.25 -4.41
C LYS A 68 -0.59 -13.00 -3.15
N ARG A 69 -1.56 -13.64 -2.48
CA ARG A 69 -1.28 -14.56 -1.38
C ARG A 69 -1.31 -15.98 -1.89
N LYS A 70 -0.36 -16.80 -1.42
CA LYS A 70 -0.30 -18.21 -1.79
C LYS A 70 -1.62 -18.90 -1.40
N TYR A 71 -2.28 -19.55 -2.35
CA TYR A 71 -3.53 -20.29 -2.18
C TYR A 71 -4.77 -19.46 -1.78
N SER A 72 -4.78 -18.14 -2.01
CA SER A 72 -5.97 -17.29 -1.77
C SER A 72 -6.40 -16.54 -3.02
N TYR A 73 -7.72 -16.30 -3.14
CA TYR A 73 -8.29 -15.36 -4.11
C TYR A 73 -8.14 -13.89 -3.64
N ASP A 74 -7.84 -13.70 -2.36
CA ASP A 74 -7.55 -12.41 -1.75
C ASP A 74 -6.07 -12.06 -1.84
N CYS A 75 -5.77 -10.79 -1.70
CA CYS A 75 -4.43 -10.24 -1.68
C CYS A 75 -4.12 -9.51 -0.38
N SER A 76 -2.83 -9.26 -0.15
CA SER A 76 -2.39 -8.33 0.88
C SER A 76 -2.23 -6.94 0.24
N GLU A 77 -2.97 -5.97 0.77
CA GLU A 77 -2.96 -4.59 0.27
C GLU A 77 -2.01 -3.71 1.08
N TYR A 78 -1.23 -2.89 0.39
CA TYR A 78 -0.32 -1.92 1.01
C TYR A 78 -0.39 -0.59 0.28
N ILE A 79 -0.41 0.49 1.05
CA ILE A 79 -0.53 1.86 0.55
C ILE A 79 0.83 2.55 0.48
N TYR A 80 1.03 3.29 -0.62
CA TYR A 80 2.21 4.09 -0.92
C TYR A 80 1.77 5.50 -1.26
N GLN A 81 2.46 6.51 -0.74
CA GLN A 81 2.33 7.89 -1.23
C GLN A 81 3.37 8.10 -2.33
N VAL A 82 2.89 8.29 -3.56
CA VAL A 82 3.71 8.27 -4.79
C VAL A 82 3.76 9.64 -5.47
N GLY A 83 4.56 9.75 -6.53
CA GLY A 83 4.63 10.94 -7.37
C GLY A 83 3.44 11.09 -8.32
N TYR A 84 3.21 12.31 -8.81
CA TYR A 84 2.11 12.62 -9.74
C TYR A 84 2.19 11.84 -11.06
N ASN A 85 3.41 11.50 -11.51
CA ASN A 85 3.67 10.79 -12.76
C ASN A 85 3.68 9.26 -12.61
N THR A 86 3.69 8.73 -11.38
CA THR A 86 3.81 7.29 -11.13
C THR A 86 2.70 6.49 -11.80
N LYS A 87 1.45 6.97 -11.75
CA LYS A 87 0.30 6.32 -12.41
C LYS A 87 0.54 6.15 -13.91
N PHE A 88 0.99 7.21 -14.58
CA PHE A 88 1.25 7.21 -16.01
C PHE A 88 2.38 6.24 -16.35
N ASN A 89 3.53 6.34 -15.67
CA ASN A 89 4.67 5.47 -15.93
C ASN A 89 4.34 3.99 -15.68
N TYR A 90 3.70 3.67 -14.55
CA TYR A 90 3.26 2.30 -14.25
C TYR A 90 2.31 1.77 -15.34
N SER A 91 1.38 2.61 -15.82
CA SER A 91 0.43 2.19 -16.86
C SER A 91 1.08 1.82 -18.20
N LEU A 92 2.27 2.33 -18.50
CA LEU A 92 3.02 1.99 -19.70
C LEU A 92 3.68 0.61 -19.58
N ASP A 93 4.15 0.25 -18.38
CA ASP A 93 5.02 -0.92 -18.19
C ASP A 93 4.30 -2.14 -17.57
N TYR A 94 3.14 -1.97 -16.93
CA TYR A 94 2.50 -3.05 -16.16
C TYR A 94 2.02 -4.25 -16.98
N LEU A 95 1.77 -4.05 -18.29
CA LEU A 95 1.37 -5.13 -19.21
C LEU A 95 2.53 -6.07 -19.53
N ASP A 96 3.77 -5.56 -19.57
CA ASP A 96 4.98 -6.37 -19.73
C ASP A 96 5.24 -7.16 -18.45
N SER A 97 5.29 -6.45 -17.32
CA SER A 97 5.38 -7.08 -16.00
C SER A 97 4.96 -6.12 -14.90
N ALA A 98 3.83 -6.41 -14.25
CA ALA A 98 3.39 -5.64 -13.09
C ALA A 98 4.41 -5.64 -11.95
N GLY A 99 5.13 -6.74 -11.76
CA GLY A 99 6.21 -6.83 -10.77
C GLY A 99 7.35 -5.86 -11.09
N LYS A 100 7.83 -5.84 -12.34
CA LYS A 100 8.89 -4.92 -12.77
C LYS A 100 8.44 -3.47 -12.67
N ALA A 101 7.24 -3.16 -13.17
CA ALA A 101 6.66 -1.83 -13.08
C ALA A 101 6.49 -1.35 -11.62
N PHE A 102 6.16 -2.26 -10.69
CA PHE A 102 6.13 -1.95 -9.27
C PHE A 102 7.52 -1.58 -8.74
N TRP A 103 8.53 -2.41 -8.99
CA TRP A 103 9.90 -2.17 -8.51
C TRP A 103 10.48 -0.86 -9.05
N GLU A 104 10.14 -0.49 -10.28
CA GLU A 104 10.66 0.71 -10.92
C GLU A 104 9.93 1.98 -10.48
N HIS A 105 8.59 1.95 -10.41
CA HIS A 105 7.80 3.18 -10.29
C HIS A 105 7.13 3.38 -8.92
N ILE A 106 6.90 2.31 -8.15
CA ILE A 106 6.17 2.38 -6.87
C ILE A 106 7.09 2.09 -5.68
N GLN A 107 7.90 1.03 -5.77
CA GLN A 107 8.75 0.60 -4.67
C GLN A 107 9.72 1.67 -4.15
N PRO A 108 10.26 2.60 -4.98
CA PRO A 108 11.12 3.68 -4.48
C PRO A 108 10.45 4.61 -3.45
N TYR A 109 9.12 4.52 -3.27
CA TYR A 109 8.34 5.28 -2.30
C TYR A 109 8.01 4.50 -1.01
N ASN A 110 8.62 3.34 -0.78
CA ASN A 110 8.35 2.45 0.36
C ASN A 110 8.42 3.15 1.73
N ASP A 111 9.36 4.08 1.90
CA ASP A 111 9.65 4.70 3.20
C ASP A 111 8.75 5.93 3.50
N ASN A 112 8.00 6.44 2.52
CA ASN A 112 7.22 7.66 2.68
C ASN A 112 6.14 7.56 3.77
N LEU A 113 5.49 6.40 3.87
CA LEU A 113 4.39 6.17 4.83
C LEU A 113 4.75 5.13 5.91
N GLY A 114 5.81 4.34 5.72
CA GLY A 114 6.09 3.18 6.58
C GLY A 114 5.02 2.09 6.51
N CYS A 115 4.14 2.13 5.51
CA CYS A 115 3.05 1.19 5.27
C CYS A 115 3.42 0.08 4.26
N ALA A 116 4.61 0.15 3.67
CA ALA A 116 5.09 -0.88 2.76
C ALA A 116 5.41 -2.18 3.52
N PRO A 117 5.22 -3.35 2.90
CA PRO A 117 5.67 -4.62 3.46
C PRO A 117 7.20 -4.65 3.50
N ASN A 118 7.75 -5.39 4.47
CA ASN A 118 9.17 -5.71 4.47
C ASN A 118 9.40 -6.92 3.55
N PHE A 119 10.30 -6.77 2.58
CA PHE A 119 10.65 -7.81 1.62
C PHE A 119 11.92 -8.60 2.01
N ASN A 120 12.50 -8.32 3.18
CA ASN A 120 13.65 -9.07 3.73
C ASN A 120 13.25 -10.40 4.36
#